data_AF-A0A3B3Z5C0-F1
#
_entry.id   AF-A0A3B3Z5C0-F1
#
_cell.length_a   1.000
_cell.length_b   1.000
_cell.length_c   1.000
_cell.angle_alpha   90.00
_cell.angle_beta   90.00
_cell.angle_gamma   90.00
#
_symmetry.space_group_name_H-M   'P 1'
#
loop_
_entity.id
_entity.type
_entity.pdbx_description
1 polymer ?
#
loop_
_entity_poly.entity_id
_entity_poly.type
_entity_poly.pdbx_seq_one_letter_code
_entity_poly.pdbx_strand_id
1 'polypeptide(L)'
;MCGAVQVKLELGHRAQFRKKPTAEGFTHDWMVFVRGPENSNIQHFVEKVVFHLHESFPKPKRGRDPGLLFFFSSAGSLFFSILARRRGAGFEVSLPRIKDGLQFRLPSMP
;
A
#
# COMPACT_ATOMS: atom_id res chain seq x y z
N MET A 1 -23.53 16.51 14.54
CA MET A 1 -22.36 15.81 15.15
C MET A 1 -21.52 15.27 14.01
N CYS A 2 -20.31 15.80 13.81
CA CYS A 2 -19.44 15.40 12.71
C CYS A 2 -18.67 14.13 13.14
N GLY A 3 -19.14 12.96 12.69
CA GLY A 3 -18.56 11.67 13.08
C GLY A 3 -17.31 11.36 12.25
N ALA A 4 -16.14 11.32 12.89
CA ALA A 4 -14.92 10.80 12.27
C ALA A 4 -14.95 9.27 12.29
N VAL A 5 -14.63 8.63 11.15
CA VAL A 5 -14.41 7.18 11.12
C VAL A 5 -12.94 6.88 11.10
N GLN A 6 -12.51 6.15 12.12
CA GLN A 6 -11.17 5.64 12.25
C GLN A 6 -11.10 4.27 11.60
N VAL A 7 -10.13 4.08 10.71
CA VAL A 7 -9.87 2.81 10.06
C VAL A 7 -8.46 2.39 10.44
N LYS A 8 -8.32 1.12 10.84
CA LYS A 8 -7.01 0.53 11.12
C LYS A 8 -6.68 -0.40 9.96
N LEU A 9 -5.51 -0.17 9.36
CA LEU A 9 -4.91 -1.08 8.38
C LEU A 9 -3.58 -1.56 8.92
N GLU A 10 -3.27 -2.82 8.68
CA GLU A 10 -1.95 -3.37 8.86
C GLU A 10 -1.24 -3.40 7.53
N LEU A 11 -0.10 -2.72 7.49
CA LEU A 11 0.78 -2.70 6.35
C LEU A 11 2.07 -3.39 6.78
N GLY A 12 2.52 -4.34 5.97
CA GLY A 12 3.79 -5.00 6.21
C GLY A 12 4.57 -5.11 4.92
N HIS A 13 5.89 -5.24 5.09
CA HIS A 13 6.79 -5.49 3.98
C HIS A 13 7.92 -6.42 4.39
N ARG A 14 8.45 -7.14 3.40
CA ARG A 14 9.65 -7.94 3.52
C ARG A 14 10.54 -7.62 2.33
N ALA A 15 11.74 -7.12 2.63
CA ALA A 15 12.78 -6.93 1.65
C ALA A 15 13.77 -8.09 1.77
N GLN A 16 14.11 -8.70 0.65
CA GLN A 16 15.14 -9.73 0.59
C GLN A 16 16.20 -9.31 -0.41
N PHE A 17 17.43 -9.15 0.09
CA PHE A 17 18.57 -8.88 -0.77
C PHE A 17 18.90 -10.11 -1.63
N ARG A 18 19.11 -9.89 -2.92
CA ARG A 18 19.48 -10.93 -3.88
C ARG A 18 21.00 -11.01 -3.98
N LYS A 19 21.55 -12.23 -3.88
CA LYS A 19 22.99 -12.48 -4.11
C LYS A 19 23.42 -12.17 -5.55
N LYS A 20 22.51 -12.39 -6.52
CA LYS A 20 22.72 -12.07 -7.93
C LYS A 20 21.61 -11.11 -8.38
N PRO A 21 21.95 -9.94 -8.91
CA PRO A 21 20.94 -9.01 -9.43
C PRO A 21 20.18 -9.64 -10.60
N THR A 22 18.96 -9.17 -10.83
CA THR A 22 18.19 -9.56 -12.03
C THR A 22 18.89 -9.06 -13.29
N ALA A 23 18.49 -9.56 -14.47
CA ALA A 23 19.00 -9.06 -15.75
C ALA A 23 18.78 -7.54 -15.92
N GLU A 24 17.75 -7.01 -15.26
CA GLU A 24 17.41 -5.58 -15.21
C GLU A 24 18.19 -4.80 -14.13
N GLY A 25 19.04 -5.46 -13.34
CA GLY A 25 19.87 -4.83 -12.31
C GLY A 25 19.21 -4.67 -10.93
N PHE A 26 18.08 -5.35 -10.66
CA PHE A 26 17.42 -5.27 -9.35
C PHE A 26 18.13 -6.11 -8.30
N THR A 27 18.36 -5.49 -7.14
CA THR A 27 19.13 -6.09 -6.03
C THR A 27 18.25 -6.57 -4.88
N HIS A 28 17.01 -6.10 -4.78
CA HIS A 28 16.09 -6.44 -3.69
C HIS A 28 14.77 -6.96 -4.23
N ASP A 29 14.29 -8.06 -3.64
CA ASP A 29 12.92 -8.52 -3.80
C ASP A 29 12.08 -8.03 -2.62
N TRP A 30 11.03 -7.30 -2.93
CA TRP A 30 10.08 -6.73 -2.00
C TRP A 30 8.78 -7.51 -2.07
N MET A 31 8.30 -7.95 -0.91
CA MET A 31 6.96 -8.45 -0.71
C MET A 31 6.22 -7.47 0.20
N VAL A 32 5.05 -6.99 -0.22
CA VAL A 32 4.26 -6.00 0.53
C VAL A 32 2.84 -6.52 0.68
N PHE A 33 2.21 -6.24 1.81
CA PHE A 33 0.80 -6.55 2.00
C PHE A 33 0.07 -5.42 2.72
N VAL A 34 -1.22 -5.30 2.41
CA VAL A 34 -2.16 -4.42 3.09
C VAL A 34 -3.33 -5.28 3.52
N ARG A 35 -3.59 -5.34 4.83
CA ARG A 35 -4.66 -6.14 5.42
C ARG A 35 -5.34 -5.39 6.57
N GLY A 36 -6.48 -5.91 7.03
CA GLY A 36 -7.14 -5.40 8.23
C GLY A 36 -6.54 -6.01 9.49
N PRO A 37 -6.73 -5.36 10.66
CA PRO A 37 -6.41 -5.99 11.93
C PRO A 37 -7.21 -7.30 12.08
N GLU A 38 -6.58 -8.33 12.65
CA GLU A 38 -7.22 -9.64 12.90
C GLU A 38 -7.87 -10.25 11.65
N ASN A 39 -7.27 -10.05 10.46
CA ASN A 39 -7.83 -10.51 9.19
C ASN A 39 -9.22 -9.90 8.84
N SER A 40 -9.55 -8.73 9.41
CA SER A 40 -10.76 -7.99 9.06
C SER A 40 -10.82 -7.67 7.56
N ASN A 41 -12.02 -7.76 6.98
CA ASN A 41 -12.23 -7.46 5.57
C ASN A 41 -12.08 -5.96 5.29
N ILE A 42 -11.02 -5.58 4.58
CA ILE A 42 -10.71 -4.19 4.24
C ILE A 42 -11.31 -3.74 2.91
N GLN A 43 -11.87 -4.65 2.10
CA GLN A 43 -12.41 -4.34 0.78
C GLN A 43 -13.64 -3.41 0.85
N HIS A 44 -14.31 -3.34 2.01
CA HIS A 44 -15.46 -2.45 2.19
C HIS A 44 -15.09 -0.95 2.24
N PHE A 45 -13.82 -0.64 2.49
CA PHE A 45 -13.34 0.74 2.68
C PHE A 45 -12.06 1.06 1.91
N VAL A 46 -11.28 0.04 1.52
CA VAL A 46 -10.18 0.19 0.58
C VAL A 46 -10.70 -0.18 -0.80
N GLU A 47 -10.63 0.76 -1.74
CA GLU A 47 -11.03 0.51 -3.13
C GLU A 47 -9.88 -0.13 -3.89
N LYS A 48 -8.67 0.44 -3.77
CA LYS A 48 -7.47 -0.12 -4.38
C LYS A 48 -6.21 0.35 -3.66
N VAL A 49 -5.17 -0.45 -3.74
CA VAL A 49 -3.82 -0.06 -3.32
C VAL A 49 -3.02 0.32 -4.56
N VAL A 50 -2.41 1.50 -4.56
CA VAL A 50 -1.64 2.02 -5.70
C VAL A 50 -0.16 2.08 -5.33
N PHE A 51 0.64 1.22 -5.94
CA PHE A 51 2.07 1.21 -5.73
C PHE A 51 2.75 2.24 -6.62
N HIS A 52 3.64 3.04 -6.05
CA HIS A 52 4.44 4.04 -6.74
C HIS A 52 5.85 3.50 -6.84
N LEU A 53 6.09 2.70 -7.88
CA LEU A 53 7.41 2.22 -8.22
C LEU A 53 8.26 3.36 -8.79
N HIS A 54 9.57 3.18 -8.72
CA HIS A 54 10.54 4.08 -9.36
C HIS A 54 10.28 4.17 -10.87
N GLU A 55 10.58 5.32 -11.49
CA GLU A 55 10.31 5.57 -12.91
C GLU A 55 11.04 4.61 -13.87
N SER A 56 12.07 3.93 -13.37
CA SER A 56 12.75 2.83 -14.09
C SER A 56 11.84 1.64 -14.39
N PHE A 57 10.70 1.50 -13.70
CA PHE A 57 9.76 0.41 -13.92
C PHE A 57 8.74 0.75 -15.01
N PRO A 58 8.49 -0.18 -15.95
CA PRO A 58 7.35 -0.04 -16.85
C PRO A 58 6.06 -0.05 -16.02
N LYS A 59 5.24 0.98 -16.23
CA LYS A 59 4.02 1.27 -15.45
C LYS A 59 4.36 1.47 -13.97
N PRO A 60 4.95 2.62 -13.60
CA PRO A 60 5.40 2.87 -12.23
C PRO A 60 4.24 2.92 -11.23
N LYS A 61 3.06 3.38 -11.67
CA LYS A 61 1.83 3.34 -10.88
C LYS A 61 1.07 2.04 -11.14
N ARG A 62 0.96 1.17 -10.14
CA ARG A 62 0.23 -0.11 -10.23
C ARG A 62 -0.89 -0.18 -9.21
N GLY A 63 -2.14 -0.20 -9.69
CA GLY A 63 -3.32 -0.44 -8.88
C GLY A 63 -3.56 -1.93 -8.67
N ARG A 64 -3.88 -2.33 -7.44
CA ARG A 64 -4.18 -3.71 -7.07
C ARG A 64 -5.31 -3.80 -6.04
N ASP A 65 -5.97 -4.94 -6.01
CA ASP A 65 -7.03 -5.23 -5.05
C ASP A 65 -6.50 -5.42 -3.63
N PRO A 66 -7.21 -4.88 -2.61
CA PRO A 66 -6.80 -5.01 -1.22
C PRO A 66 -6.90 -6.45 -0.70
N GLY A 67 -5.96 -6.85 0.15
CA GLY A 67 -5.86 -8.21 0.71
C GLY A 67 -4.95 -9.17 -0.05
N LEU A 68 -4.38 -8.75 -1.18
CA LEU A 68 -3.39 -9.53 -1.93
C LEU A 68 -1.95 -9.27 -1.45
N LEU A 69 -1.10 -10.29 -1.61
CA LEU A 69 0.35 -10.16 -1.51
C LEU A 69 0.91 -9.57 -2.79
N PHE A 70 1.75 -8.54 -2.67
CA PHE A 70 2.37 -7.85 -3.79
C PHE A 70 3.86 -8.13 -3.83
N PHE A 71 4.35 -8.54 -5.00
CA PHE A 71 5.76 -8.82 -5.25
C PHE A 71 6.33 -7.80 -6.23
N PHE A 72 7.43 -7.17 -5.85
CA PHE A 72 8.18 -6.23 -6.67
C PHE A 72 9.67 -6.53 -6.53
N SER A 73 10.44 -6.46 -7.61
CA SER A 73 11.90 -6.47 -7.53
C SER A 73 12.37 -5.06 -7.82
N SER A 74 13.28 -4.48 -7.03
CA SER A 74 13.83 -3.15 -7.29
C SER A 74 15.23 -2.96 -6.70
N ALA A 75 15.95 -1.94 -7.17
CA ALA A 75 17.28 -1.61 -6.66
C ALA A 75 17.25 -0.64 -5.45
N GLY A 76 16.07 -0.22 -4.97
CA GLY A 76 15.95 0.86 -3.98
C GLY A 76 14.69 0.78 -3.10
N SER A 77 14.34 1.91 -2.47
CA SER A 77 13.16 2.01 -1.60
C SER A 77 11.85 2.05 -2.39
N LEU A 78 10.81 1.44 -1.83
CA LEU A 78 9.47 1.37 -2.42
C LEU A 78 8.49 2.32 -1.72
N PHE A 79 7.72 3.09 -2.50
CA PHE A 79 6.63 3.94 -2.01
C PHE A 79 5.27 3.43 -2.53
N PHE A 80 4.19 3.72 -1.80
CA PHE A 80 2.83 3.45 -2.27
C PHE A 80 1.80 4.35 -1.59
N SER A 81 0.65 4.51 -2.25
CA SER A 81 -0.56 5.12 -1.71
C SER A 81 -1.70 4.09 -1.62
N ILE A 82 -2.61 4.28 -0.68
CA ILE A 82 -3.84 3.49 -0.58
C ILE A 82 -4.99 4.41 -0.98
N LEU A 83 -5.74 4.03 -2.01
CA LEU A 83 -6.99 4.68 -2.33
C LEU A 83 -8.11 4.02 -1.52
N ALA A 84 -8.57 4.74 -0.49
CA ALA A 84 -9.69 4.35 0.31
C ALA A 84 -10.98 5.00 -0.23
N ARG A 85 -12.07 4.24 -0.30
CA ARG A 85 -13.37 4.76 -0.72
C ARG A 85 -14.39 4.52 0.38
N ARG A 86 -15.13 5.56 0.75
CA ARG A 86 -16.23 5.44 1.71
C ARG A 86 -17.50 6.03 1.12
N ARG A 87 -18.51 5.18 0.91
CA ARG A 87 -19.91 5.53 0.51
C ARG A 87 -20.02 6.77 -0.39
N GLY A 88 -19.52 6.68 -1.61
CA GLY A 88 -19.71 7.73 -2.63
C GLY A 88 -18.63 8.81 -2.69
N ALA A 89 -17.70 8.88 -1.74
CA ALA A 89 -16.52 9.75 -1.80
C ALA A 89 -15.22 8.92 -1.76
N GLY A 90 -14.33 9.15 -2.73
CA GLY A 90 -12.99 8.57 -2.77
C GLY A 90 -11.99 9.49 -2.09
N PHE A 91 -11.14 8.93 -1.23
CA PHE A 91 -10.06 9.67 -0.56
C PHE A 91 -8.73 8.93 -0.77
N GLU A 92 -7.75 9.62 -1.33
CA GLU A 92 -6.41 9.05 -1.50
C GLU A 92 -5.58 9.30 -0.25
N VAL A 93 -5.09 8.23 0.37
CA VAL A 93 -4.18 8.28 1.50
C VAL A 93 -2.79 7.91 1.00
N SER A 94 -1.94 8.92 0.79
CA SER A 94 -0.54 8.71 0.40
C SER A 94 0.31 8.40 1.64
N LEU A 95 1.02 7.27 1.63
CA LEU A 95 1.83 6.84 2.77
C LEU A 95 3.31 7.11 2.51
N PRO A 96 3.95 8.00 3.31
CA PRO A 96 5.32 8.43 3.04
C PRO A 96 6.37 7.35 3.35
N ARG A 97 6.05 6.34 4.18
CA ARG A 97 6.91 5.18 4.47
C ARG A 97 6.11 4.10 5.17
N ILE A 98 6.36 2.83 4.87
CA ILE A 98 5.80 1.70 5.62
C ILE A 98 6.42 1.72 7.01
N LYS A 99 5.66 2.16 8.00
CA LYS A 99 5.96 1.96 9.43
C LYS A 99 4.95 0.93 9.92
N ASP A 100 5.39 -0.06 10.66
CA ASP A 100 4.51 -1.11 11.18
C ASP A 100 3.38 -0.47 12.00
N GLY A 101 2.12 -0.85 11.71
CA GLY A 101 0.96 -0.42 12.50
C GLY A 101 0.47 1.01 12.24
N LEU A 102 0.24 1.39 10.98
CA LEU A 102 -0.27 2.72 10.66
C LEU A 102 -1.79 2.85 10.94
N GLN A 103 -2.14 3.75 11.84
CA GLN A 103 -3.52 4.23 11.99
C GLN A 103 -3.71 5.54 11.24
N PHE A 104 -4.76 5.65 10.44
CA PHE A 104 -5.14 6.91 9.81
C PHE A 104 -6.59 7.23 10.13
N ARG A 105 -6.85 8.52 10.31
CA ARG A 105 -8.17 9.05 10.55
C ARG A 105 -8.69 9.55 9.21
N LEU A 106 -9.83 9.02 8.76
CA LEU A 106 -10.49 9.61 7.61
C LEU A 106 -11.06 10.97 8.03
N PRO A 107 -10.89 12.03 7.22
CA PRO A 107 -11.48 13.32 7.52
C PRO A 107 -13.00 13.15 7.71
N SER A 108 -13.54 13.81 8.72
CA SER A 108 -14.97 13.89 8.93
C SER A 108 -15.54 14.84 7.89
N MET A 109 -16.49 14.37 7.07
CA MET A 109 -17.16 15.23 6.09
C MET A 109 -18.01 16.28 6.82
N PRO A 110 -18.05 17.53 6.33
CA PRO A 110 -18.97 18.55 6.83
C PRO A 110 -20.43 18.11 6.71
#